data_AF-A0AA42UJI0-F1
#
_entry.id   AF-A0AA42UJI0-F1
#
_cell.length_a   1.000
_cell.length_b   1.000
_cell.length_c   1.000
_cell.angle_alpha   90.00
_cell.angle_beta   90.00
_cell.angle_gamma   90.00
#
_symmetry.space_group_name_H-M   'P 1'
#
loop_
_entity.id
_entity.type
_entity.pdbx_description
1 polymer ?
#
loop_
_entity_poly.entity_id
_entity_poly.type
_entity_poly.pdbx_seq_one_letter_code
_entity_poly.pdbx_strand_id
1 'polypeptide(L)'
;LLDFTQNPLKALYFAVEDSTSESDGVVWGLDDFYDSEPPILKDLDKVEFYTPSHINNRIIAQESVFAVFPLGRHDLEIIPLEKRHVDHRFFLKITIPSSYKPSIKEELGILGVNKMSIYPGIDGVVEKIKEECGL
;
A
#
# COMPACT_ATOMS: atom_id res chain seq x y z
N LEU A 1 -0.69 -8.40 -2.35
CA LEU A 1 -1.57 -7.91 -1.28
C LEU A 1 -0.70 -6.95 -0.49
N LEU A 2 -1.08 -5.69 -0.42
CA LEU A 2 -0.41 -4.66 0.37
C LEU A 2 -1.50 -3.83 1.04
N ASP A 3 -1.44 -3.66 2.35
CA ASP A 3 -2.34 -2.75 3.08
C ASP A 3 -1.62 -1.40 3.32
N PHE A 4 -0.37 -1.43 3.79
CA PHE A 4 0.54 -0.27 3.88
C PHE A 4 1.98 -0.67 3.50
N THR A 5 2.86 0.31 3.27
CA THR A 5 4.29 0.10 3.03
C THR A 5 5.13 1.14 3.74
N GLN A 6 6.33 0.74 4.19
CA GLN A 6 7.32 1.66 4.77
C GLN A 6 8.04 2.50 3.70
N ASN A 7 7.90 2.12 2.43
CA ASN A 7 8.58 2.78 1.32
C ASN A 7 7.63 3.74 0.59
N PRO A 8 7.83 5.07 0.69
CA PRO A 8 6.94 6.04 0.07
C PRO A 8 6.90 5.94 -1.46
N LEU A 9 7.99 5.49 -2.11
CA LEU A 9 8.02 5.28 -3.56
C LEU A 9 7.17 4.08 -3.99
N LYS A 10 7.11 3.03 -3.16
CA LYS A 10 6.22 1.89 -3.41
C LYS A 10 4.77 2.27 -3.18
N ALA A 11 4.48 3.07 -2.15
CA ALA A 11 3.14 3.61 -1.93
C ALA A 11 2.67 4.44 -3.14
N LEU A 12 3.55 5.30 -3.64
CA LEU A 12 3.29 6.09 -4.84
C LEU A 12 3.11 5.20 -6.07
N TYR A 13 3.91 4.15 -6.23
CA TYR A 13 3.75 3.17 -7.32
C TYR A 13 2.34 2.58 -7.34
N PHE A 14 1.80 2.12 -6.20
CA PHE A 14 0.43 1.60 -6.16
C PHE A 14 -0.63 2.66 -6.50
N ALA A 15 -0.39 3.93 -6.15
CA ALA A 15 -1.31 5.02 -6.50
C ALA A 15 -1.33 5.34 -8.00
N VAL A 16 -0.26 5.01 -8.73
CA VAL A 16 -0.12 5.29 -10.18
C VAL A 16 -0.03 4.04 -11.06
N GLU A 17 -0.13 2.85 -10.46
CA GLU A 17 0.09 1.58 -11.16
C GLU A 17 -0.84 1.43 -12.36
N ASP A 18 -2.12 1.70 -12.16
CA ASP A 18 -3.09 1.90 -13.24
C ASP A 18 -3.00 3.35 -13.73
N SER A 19 -2.06 3.56 -14.66
CA SER A 19 -1.82 4.83 -15.32
C SER A 19 -2.72 5.07 -16.52
N THR A 20 -3.61 4.12 -16.88
CA THR A 20 -4.58 4.28 -17.97
C THR A 20 -5.95 4.73 -17.48
N SER A 21 -6.26 4.51 -16.20
CA SER A 21 -7.46 5.04 -15.56
C SER A 21 -7.48 6.57 -15.50
N GLU A 22 -8.64 7.14 -15.82
CA GLU A 22 -8.92 8.59 -15.70
C GLU A 22 -9.16 9.03 -14.25
N SER A 23 -9.27 8.10 -13.29
CA SER A 23 -9.47 8.43 -11.88
C SER A 23 -8.16 8.83 -11.21
N ASP A 24 -8.22 9.80 -10.29
CA ASP A 24 -7.07 10.18 -9.48
C ASP A 24 -6.56 9.03 -8.61
N GLY A 25 -5.25 9.00 -8.37
CA GLY A 25 -4.62 8.14 -7.38
C GLY A 25 -4.64 8.79 -5.99
N VAL A 26 -4.48 7.99 -4.95
CA VAL A 26 -4.36 8.48 -3.57
C VAL A 26 -3.24 7.74 -2.86
N VAL A 27 -2.37 8.50 -2.20
CA VAL A 27 -1.41 7.99 -1.22
C VAL A 27 -1.88 8.43 0.16
N TRP A 28 -1.93 7.49 1.10
CA TRP A 28 -2.21 7.75 2.51
C TRP A 28 -0.91 7.70 3.31
N GLY A 29 -0.59 8.80 4.00
CA GLY A 29 0.52 8.89 4.94
C GLY A 29 0.07 8.74 6.39
N LEU A 30 0.97 8.22 7.23
CA LEU A 30 0.80 8.10 8.68
C LEU A 30 2.07 8.67 9.35
N ASP A 31 1.90 9.55 10.34
CA ASP A 31 3.01 10.29 10.96
C ASP A 31 4.00 9.41 11.75
N ASP A 32 3.52 8.40 12.48
CA ASP A 32 4.36 7.51 13.29
C ASP A 32 3.97 6.04 13.05
N PHE A 33 4.97 5.27 12.58
CA PHE A 33 4.92 3.82 12.47
C PHE A 33 5.87 3.19 13.49
N TYR A 34 5.33 2.30 14.31
CA TYR A 34 6.11 1.40 15.15
C TYR A 34 5.73 -0.03 14.79
N ASP A 35 6.74 -0.86 14.54
CA ASP A 35 6.52 -2.27 14.29
C ASP A 35 6.14 -2.96 15.61
N SER A 36 4.90 -3.42 15.71
CA SER A 36 4.45 -4.20 16.85
C SER A 36 4.61 -5.70 16.57
N GLU A 37 4.71 -6.48 17.64
CA GLU A 37 4.42 -7.91 17.53
C GLU A 37 2.98 -8.10 16.99
N PRO A 38 2.69 -9.21 16.27
CA PRO A 38 1.35 -9.48 15.77
C PRO A 38 0.31 -9.42 16.91
N PRO A 39 -0.72 -8.57 16.80
CA PRO A 39 -1.63 -8.34 17.92
C PRO A 39 -2.55 -9.53 18.17
N ILE A 40 -2.91 -9.75 19.44
CA ILE A 40 -3.95 -10.70 19.82
C ILE A 40 -5.30 -10.06 19.52
N LEU A 41 -6.03 -10.59 18.53
CA LEU A 41 -7.29 -10.03 18.00
C LEU A 41 -8.41 -9.82 19.03
N LYS A 42 -8.32 -10.46 20.21
CA LYS A 42 -9.41 -10.44 21.20
C LYS A 42 -9.53 -9.10 21.91
N ASP A 43 -8.45 -8.35 22.13
CA ASP A 43 -8.44 -7.16 22.98
C ASP A 43 -7.87 -5.93 22.24
N LEU A 44 -8.29 -5.77 21.00
CA LEU A 44 -7.85 -4.68 20.15
C LEU A 44 -8.73 -3.44 20.38
N ASP A 45 -8.18 -2.42 21.02
CA ASP A 45 -8.87 -1.13 21.27
C ASP A 45 -8.39 -0.01 20.33
N LYS A 46 -7.28 -0.24 19.61
CA LYS A 46 -6.66 0.72 18.69
C LYS A 46 -6.19 0.06 17.40
N VAL A 47 -5.89 0.86 16.37
CA VAL A 47 -5.30 0.32 15.13
C VAL A 47 -3.85 -0.05 15.40
N GLU A 48 -3.52 -1.32 15.19
CA GLU A 48 -2.16 -1.84 15.33
C GLU A 48 -1.57 -2.10 13.95
N PHE A 49 -0.28 -1.80 13.80
CA PHE A 49 0.46 -2.04 12.57
C PHE A 49 1.61 -2.99 12.86
N TYR A 50 1.76 -4.03 12.05
CA TYR A 50 2.81 -5.03 12.25
C TYR A 50 3.41 -5.52 10.94
N THR A 51 4.68 -5.89 10.99
CA THR A 51 5.38 -6.58 9.90
C THR A 51 5.21 -8.10 10.06
N PRO A 52 4.67 -8.82 9.06
CA PRO A 52 4.48 -10.26 9.14
C PRO A 52 5.82 -11.02 9.16
N SER A 53 5.96 -12.03 10.03
CA SER A 53 7.17 -12.87 10.18
C SER A 53 7.29 -14.01 9.15
N HIS A 54 6.18 -14.46 8.56
CA HIS A 54 6.16 -15.49 7.50
C HIS A 54 6.05 -14.83 6.12
N ILE A 55 7.18 -14.71 5.43
CA ILE A 55 7.33 -13.75 4.35
C ILE A 55 7.46 -14.47 3.00
N ASN A 56 6.43 -14.36 2.16
CA ASN A 56 6.60 -14.60 0.73
C ASN A 56 7.44 -13.46 0.13
N ASN A 57 8.27 -13.74 -0.87
CA ASN A 57 9.04 -12.75 -1.63
C ASN A 57 8.25 -11.49 -2.01
N ARG A 58 6.94 -11.60 -2.30
CA ARG A 58 6.09 -10.45 -2.59
C ARG A 58 5.96 -9.48 -1.39
N ILE A 59 5.78 -10.01 -0.18
CA ILE A 59 5.66 -9.19 1.05
C ILE A 59 6.98 -8.46 1.33
N ILE A 60 8.11 -9.14 1.13
CA ILE A 60 9.46 -8.52 1.21
C ILE A 60 9.60 -7.41 0.17
N ALA A 61 9.32 -7.75 -1.09
CA ALA A 61 9.49 -6.85 -2.22
C ALA A 61 8.57 -5.64 -2.18
N GLN A 62 7.45 -5.71 -1.46
CA GLN A 62 6.54 -4.58 -1.27
C GLN A 62 6.84 -3.79 0.01
N GLU A 63 7.79 -4.23 0.84
CA GLU A 63 8.04 -3.66 2.18
C GLU A 63 6.73 -3.52 2.97
N SER A 64 5.95 -4.61 2.98
CA SER A 64 4.56 -4.59 3.47
C SER A 64 4.44 -4.44 4.97
N VAL A 65 3.47 -3.62 5.35
CA VAL A 65 2.95 -3.47 6.71
C VAL A 65 1.47 -3.82 6.70
N PHE A 66 1.03 -4.59 7.68
CA PHE A 66 -0.39 -4.90 7.87
C PHE A 66 -0.99 -4.03 8.97
N ALA A 67 -2.22 -3.56 8.73
CA ALA A 67 -2.99 -2.78 9.69
C ALA A 67 -4.16 -3.62 10.20
N VAL A 68 -4.26 -3.79 11.52
CA VAL A 68 -5.38 -4.46 12.17
C VAL A 68 -6.27 -3.40 12.79
N PHE A 69 -7.51 -3.32 12.32
CA PHE A 69 -8.48 -2.35 12.81
C PHE A 69 -9.35 -2.98 13.92
N PRO A 70 -9.55 -2.29 15.05
CA PRO A 70 -10.49 -2.73 16.07
C PRO A 70 -11.90 -2.49 15.55
N LEU A 71 -12.50 -3.54 14.99
CA LEU A 71 -13.93 -3.55 14.70
C LEU A 71 -14.63 -3.92 16.01
N GLY A 72 -15.28 -2.93 16.62
CA GLY A 72 -15.86 -3.06 17.95
C GLY A 72 -16.80 -4.26 18.05
N ARG A 73 -16.82 -4.94 19.21
CA ARG A 73 -17.68 -6.10 19.49
C ARG A 73 -19.19 -5.83 19.30
N HIS A 74 -19.59 -4.57 19.11
CA HIS A 74 -20.98 -4.14 18.95
C HIS A 74 -21.25 -3.23 17.74
N ASP A 75 -20.21 -2.72 17.07
CA ASP A 75 -20.36 -1.68 16.05
C ASP A 75 -19.73 -2.18 14.75
N LEU A 76 -20.56 -2.74 13.85
CA LEU A 76 -20.16 -3.14 12.50
C LEU A 76 -19.91 -1.94 11.56
N GLU A 77 -19.93 -0.72 12.09
CA GLU A 77 -19.77 0.49 11.29
C GLU A 77 -18.30 0.71 10.94
N ILE A 78 -17.96 0.49 9.67
CA ILE A 78 -16.64 0.78 9.13
C ILE A 78 -16.54 2.29 8.89
N ILE A 79 -15.81 2.98 9.76
CA ILE A 79 -15.54 4.41 9.62
C ILE A 79 -14.49 4.62 8.51
N PRO A 80 -14.74 5.49 7.50
CA PRO A 80 -13.75 5.84 6.49
C PRO A 80 -12.46 6.40 7.10
N LEU A 81 -11.31 6.12 6.48
CA LEU A 81 -9.99 6.56 6.95
C LEU A 81 -9.92 8.09 7.12
N GLU A 82 -10.54 8.86 6.22
CA GLU A 82 -10.67 10.32 6.30
C GLU A 82 -11.26 10.82 7.62
N LYS A 83 -12.17 10.04 8.20
CA LYS A 83 -12.93 10.39 9.40
C LYS A 83 -12.36 9.72 10.65
N ARG A 84 -11.30 8.91 10.50
CA ARG A 84 -10.77 8.11 11.60
C ARG A 84 -9.64 8.86 12.29
N HIS A 85 -9.88 9.22 13.54
CA HIS A 85 -8.87 9.75 14.45
C HIS A 85 -8.28 8.56 15.23
N VAL A 86 -7.19 7.97 14.73
CA VAL A 86 -6.52 6.83 15.40
C VAL A 86 -5.57 7.40 16.43
N ASP A 87 -5.82 7.31 17.73
CA ASP A 87 -4.85 7.62 18.80
C ASP A 87 -4.03 8.92 18.60
N HIS A 88 -4.66 10.01 18.16
CA HIS A 88 -4.00 11.29 17.82
C HIS A 88 -3.06 11.28 16.59
N ARG A 89 -3.02 10.19 15.82
CA ARG A 89 -2.39 10.09 14.51
C ARG A 89 -3.36 10.54 13.42
N PHE A 90 -2.87 11.34 12.47
CA PHE A 90 -3.65 11.82 11.34
C PHE A 90 -3.27 11.04 10.08
N PHE A 91 -4.28 10.62 9.32
CA PHE A 91 -4.06 10.14 7.97
C PHE A 91 -3.93 11.32 7.02
N LEU A 92 -2.75 11.50 6.43
CA LEU A 92 -2.53 12.50 5.40
C LEU A 92 -2.96 11.94 4.04
N LYS A 93 -3.96 12.56 3.42
CA LYS A 93 -4.39 12.22 2.06
C LYS A 93 -3.62 13.04 1.04
N ILE A 94 -2.88 12.37 0.16
CA ILE A 94 -2.19 12.99 -0.97
C ILE A 94 -2.88 12.50 -2.25
N THR A 95 -3.58 13.38 -2.94
CA THR A 95 -4.22 13.08 -4.23
C THR A 95 -3.20 13.24 -5.36
N ILE A 96 -3.12 12.24 -6.23
CA ILE A 96 -2.30 12.23 -7.44
C ILE A 96 -3.23 12.38 -8.64
N PRO A 97 -3.27 13.56 -9.30
CA PRO A 97 -4.17 13.75 -10.42
C PRO A 97 -3.87 12.74 -11.54
N SER A 98 -4.92 12.22 -12.18
CA SER A 98 -4.78 11.18 -13.21
C SER A 98 -3.80 11.55 -14.34
N SER A 99 -3.76 12.84 -14.71
CA SER A 99 -2.85 13.39 -15.72
C SER A 99 -1.36 13.19 -15.42
N TYR A 100 -0.96 13.05 -14.15
CA TYR A 100 0.44 12.89 -13.74
C TYR A 100 0.85 11.43 -13.54
N LYS A 101 -0.10 10.48 -13.54
CA LYS A 101 0.21 9.06 -13.31
C LYS A 101 1.23 8.49 -14.30
N PRO A 102 1.15 8.74 -15.62
CA PRO A 102 2.11 8.19 -16.57
C PRO A 102 3.54 8.68 -16.31
N SER A 103 3.74 9.99 -16.09
CA SER A 103 5.07 10.56 -15.86
C SER A 103 5.67 10.08 -14.53
N ILE A 104 4.87 10.05 -13.46
CA ILE A 104 5.32 9.55 -12.15
C ILE A 104 5.72 8.07 -12.25
N LYS A 105 4.94 7.26 -12.98
CA LYS A 105 5.25 5.84 -13.18
C LYS A 105 6.57 5.62 -13.93
N GLU A 106 6.87 6.47 -14.91
CA GLU A 106 8.15 6.47 -15.63
C GLU A 106 9.31 6.85 -14.70
N GLU A 107 9.17 7.92 -13.93
CA GLU A 107 10.17 8.37 -12.95
C GLU A 107 10.45 7.31 -11.87
N LEU A 108 9.41 6.66 -11.36
CA LEU A 108 9.54 5.53 -10.43
C LEU A 108 10.32 4.37 -11.07
N GLY A 109 10.09 4.10 -12.36
CA GLY A 109 10.85 3.11 -13.13
C GLY A 109 12.34 3.41 -13.16
N ILE A 110 12.73 4.67 -13.37
CA ILE A 110 14.12 5.14 -13.33
C ILE A 110 14.72 4.94 -11.93
N LEU A 111 13.92 5.15 -10.88
CA LEU A 111 14.31 4.92 -9.48
C LEU A 111 14.30 3.43 -9.07
N GLY A 112 14.01 2.50 -10.00
CA GLY A 112 14.00 1.07 -9.74
C GLY A 112 12.71 0.54 -9.10
N VAL A 113 11.67 1.36 -8.98
CA VAL A 113 10.35 0.97 -8.50
C VAL A 113 9.43 0.71 -9.70
N ASN A 114 9.24 -0.57 -10.00
CA ASN A 114 8.48 -1.02 -11.16
C ASN A 114 7.80 -2.36 -10.88
N LYS A 115 6.98 -2.82 -11.82
CA LYS A 115 6.20 -4.06 -11.68
C LYS A 115 7.07 -5.28 -11.33
N MET A 116 8.28 -5.37 -11.87
CA MET A 116 9.21 -6.48 -11.59
C MET A 116 9.77 -6.41 -10.17
N SER A 117 10.08 -5.21 -9.67
CA SER A 117 10.55 -5.04 -8.27
C SER A 117 9.42 -5.13 -7.25
N ILE A 118 8.16 -4.93 -7.65
CA ILE A 118 6.96 -5.01 -6.78
C ILE A 118 6.33 -6.41 -6.75
N TYR A 119 6.41 -7.17 -7.85
CA TYR A 119 5.86 -8.52 -7.98
C TYR A 119 6.92 -9.53 -8.44
N PRO A 120 7.81 -9.96 -7.53
CA PRO A 120 8.87 -10.91 -7.87
C PRO A 120 8.30 -12.29 -8.21
N GLY A 121 8.92 -12.96 -9.19
CA GLY A 121 8.57 -14.33 -9.61
C GLY A 121 7.90 -14.39 -10.98
N ILE A 122 7.16 -15.48 -11.23
CA ILE A 122 6.51 -15.75 -12.53
C ILE A 122 5.54 -14.63 -12.92
N ASP A 123 4.82 -14.04 -11.95
CA ASP A 123 3.87 -12.96 -12.19
C ASP A 123 4.53 -11.75 -12.87
N GLY A 124 5.71 -11.34 -12.38
CA GLY A 124 6.48 -10.23 -12.97
C GLY A 124 7.05 -10.56 -14.36
N VAL A 125 7.44 -11.82 -14.60
CA VAL A 125 7.96 -12.27 -15.91
C VAL A 125 6.84 -12.31 -16.95
N VAL A 126 5.67 -12.85 -16.59
CA VAL A 126 4.51 -12.94 -17.50
C VAL A 126 4.03 -11.57 -17.93
N GLU A 127 3.96 -10.61 -17.00
CA GLU A 127 3.51 -9.25 -17.31
C GLU A 127 4.51 -8.46 -18.15
N LYS A 128 5.81 -8.62 -17.92
CA LYS A 128 6.83 -8.02 -18.79
C LYS A 128 6.71 -8.52 -20.23
N ILE A 129 6.44 -9.82 -20.42
CA ILE A 129 6.22 -10.40 -21.76
C ILE A 129 4.97 -9.79 -22.41
N LYS A 130 3.89 -9.55 -21.65
CA LYS A 130 2.70 -8.87 -22.20
C LYS A 130 3.00 -7.44 -22.63
N GLU A 131 3.73 -6.68 -21.80
CA GLU A 131 4.13 -5.30 -22.12
C GLU A 131 5.05 -5.24 -23.35
N GLU A 132 5.98 -6.19 -23.51
CA GLU A 132 6.90 -6.24 -24.67
C GLU A 132 6.22 -6.79 -25.95
N CYS A 133 5.25 -7.69 -25.81
CA CYS A 133 4.59 -8.35 -26.95
C CYS A 133 3.24 -7.72 -27.33
N GLY A 134 2.77 -6.71 -26.59
CA GLY A 134 1.49 -6.03 -26.85
C GLY A 134 0.26 -6.93 -26.68
N LEU A 135 0.31 -7.89 -25.74
CA LEU A 135 -0.76 -8.86 -25.45
C LEU A 135 -1.70 -8.37 -24.33
#